data_AF-A0AAN8PG49-F1
#
_entry.id   AF-A0AAN8PG49-F1
#
_cell.length_a   1.000
_cell.length_b   1.000
_cell.length_c   1.000
_cell.angle_alpha   90.00
_cell.angle_beta   90.00
_cell.angle_gamma   90.00
#
_symmetry.space_group_name_H-M   'P 1'
#
loop_
_entity.id
_entity.type
_entity.pdbx_description
1 polymer ?
#
loop_
_entity_poly.entity_id
_entity_poly.type
_entity_poly.pdbx_seq_one_letter_code
_entity_poly.pdbx_strand_id
1 'polypeptide(L)'
;MKVVVWLLPAVFFQVVRADSNDQADSSACLLPARTGKCRAAMRRYFFNATAGSCQQFIYGGCDGNDNRFRRLSDCQTTCDAESLACHLPVVVGKCQAYFNRFYFNSSTESCKEFVYGGCGGNGNNFRTRTECEMTCKPVCQLPVIAGDCNQEIPRYGWNTESGNCEYFIYTGCGGNRNKFQSQKDCLEMCGPPRVCQQDPSIGTCDEHLPRFFYNQTTKACEEFQYSGCEPNDNNFRSLYGCEAKCLATHSICHLEPEEGRCDGKIQRFYYDPNTKKCLNFFYGGCEGNENNFKELQDCEDECASKNKPVG
;
A
#
# COMPACT_ATOMS: atom_id res chain seq x y z
N MET A 1 22.81 -45.30 49.86
CA MET A 1 22.10 -45.55 48.57
C MET A 1 22.29 -44.31 47.71
N LYS A 2 23.10 -44.39 46.65
CA LYS A 2 23.28 -43.31 45.66
C LYS A 2 22.33 -43.58 44.50
N VAL A 3 21.42 -42.65 44.24
CA VAL A 3 20.56 -42.69 43.05
C VAL A 3 21.37 -42.11 41.89
N VAL A 4 21.61 -42.93 40.86
CA VAL A 4 22.24 -42.50 39.61
C VAL A 4 21.12 -42.14 38.64
N VAL A 5 21.01 -40.85 38.30
CA VAL A 5 20.09 -40.36 37.26
C VAL A 5 20.84 -40.38 35.93
N TRP A 6 20.32 -41.14 34.96
CA TRP A 6 20.83 -41.14 33.59
C TRP A 6 20.14 -40.03 32.80
N LEU A 7 20.90 -39.03 32.36
CA LEU A 7 20.43 -38.02 31.40
C LEU A 7 20.57 -38.59 29.99
N LEU A 8 19.44 -38.75 29.28
CA LEU A 8 19.43 -39.04 27.84
C LEU A 8 19.76 -37.76 27.05
N PRO A 9 20.49 -37.85 25.93
CA PRO A 9 20.88 -36.68 25.15
C PRO A 9 19.67 -36.08 24.42
N ALA A 10 19.50 -34.77 24.52
CA ALA A 10 18.48 -34.02 23.81
C ALA A 10 18.76 -34.08 22.29
N VAL A 11 17.82 -34.62 21.52
CA VAL A 11 17.83 -34.56 20.06
C VAL A 11 17.47 -33.12 19.66
N PHE A 12 18.46 -32.38 19.17
CA PHE A 12 18.27 -31.05 18.58
C PHE A 12 17.54 -31.19 17.24
N PHE A 13 16.23 -30.95 17.22
CA PHE A 13 15.55 -30.61 15.97
C PHE A 13 15.95 -29.18 15.59
N GLN A 14 16.69 -29.04 14.49
CA GLN A 14 16.85 -27.75 13.83
C GLN A 14 15.47 -27.32 13.33
N VAL A 15 14.86 -26.35 14.01
CA VAL A 15 13.73 -25.59 13.47
C VAL A 15 14.29 -24.78 12.31
N VAL A 16 14.03 -25.23 11.09
CA VAL A 16 14.25 -24.43 9.89
C VAL A 16 13.26 -23.28 9.95
N ARG A 17 13.74 -22.06 10.17
CA ARG A 17 12.93 -20.84 10.01
C ARG A 17 12.55 -20.74 8.54
N ALA A 18 11.25 -20.83 8.26
CA ALA A 18 10.70 -20.42 6.98
C ALA A 18 10.65 -18.89 6.93
N ASP A 19 11.81 -18.27 6.69
CA ASP A 19 11.89 -16.89 6.24
C ASP A 19 11.95 -16.89 4.71
N SER A 20 10.77 -16.91 4.09
CA SER A 20 10.51 -16.29 2.79
C SER A 20 9.04 -15.97 2.74
N ASN A 21 8.75 -14.67 2.78
CA ASN A 21 7.47 -14.12 2.37
C ASN A 21 7.31 -14.35 0.86
N ASP A 22 6.99 -15.60 0.49
CA ASP A 22 6.71 -16.01 -0.87
C ASP A 22 5.19 -15.88 -1.10
N GLN A 23 4.68 -14.66 -0.93
CA GLN A 23 3.45 -14.28 -1.61
C GLN A 23 3.79 -14.33 -3.10
N ALA A 24 3.44 -15.43 -3.75
CA ALA A 24 3.57 -15.59 -5.18
C ALA A 24 3.07 -14.30 -5.86
N ASP A 25 3.99 -13.60 -6.52
CA ASP A 25 3.74 -12.30 -7.12
C ASP A 25 2.64 -12.42 -8.18
N SER A 26 1.40 -12.14 -7.77
CA SER A 26 0.20 -12.27 -8.60
C SER A 26 0.14 -11.18 -9.68
N SER A 27 1.08 -10.24 -9.71
CA SER A 27 1.21 -9.27 -10.80
C SER A 27 1.41 -9.94 -12.16
N ALA A 28 2.04 -11.12 -12.19
CA ALA A 28 2.17 -11.95 -13.38
C ALA A 28 0.81 -12.23 -14.02
N CYS A 29 -0.25 -12.42 -13.24
CA CYS A 29 -1.59 -12.72 -13.73
C CYS A 29 -2.22 -11.59 -14.56
N LEU A 30 -1.70 -10.35 -14.45
CA LEU A 30 -2.17 -9.20 -15.23
C LEU A 30 -1.46 -9.08 -16.59
N LEU A 31 -0.39 -9.84 -16.83
CA LEU A 31 0.33 -9.84 -18.10
C LEU A 31 -0.47 -10.58 -19.19
N PRO A 32 -0.32 -10.24 -20.48
CA PRO A 32 -0.95 -11.00 -21.56
C PRO A 32 -0.27 -12.36 -21.76
N ALA A 33 -1.00 -13.34 -22.32
CA ALA A 33 -0.36 -14.56 -22.81
C ALA A 33 0.68 -14.24 -23.89
N ARG A 34 1.89 -14.78 -23.76
CA ARG A 34 2.98 -14.55 -24.71
C ARG A 34 3.55 -15.86 -25.23
N THR A 35 3.23 -16.19 -26.49
CA THR A 35 3.74 -17.39 -27.17
C THR A 35 5.27 -17.36 -27.34
N GLY A 36 5.85 -16.18 -27.57
CA GLY A 36 7.29 -16.04 -27.84
C GLY A 36 7.66 -16.39 -29.29
N LYS A 37 8.93 -16.22 -29.66
CA LYS A 37 9.39 -16.34 -31.07
C LYS A 37 9.71 -17.77 -31.51
N CYS A 38 9.83 -18.70 -30.57
CA CYS A 38 10.15 -20.10 -30.89
C CYS A 38 8.92 -20.88 -31.40
N ARG A 39 9.17 -22.04 -32.03
CA ARG A 39 8.17 -22.81 -32.81
C ARG A 39 7.72 -24.11 -32.14
N ALA A 40 8.01 -24.33 -30.87
CA ALA A 40 7.45 -25.46 -30.15
C ALA A 40 5.94 -25.25 -29.91
N ALA A 41 5.19 -26.35 -29.77
CA ALA A 41 3.75 -26.31 -29.51
C ALA A 41 3.43 -26.76 -28.07
N MET A 42 3.90 -26.01 -27.07
CA MET A 42 3.72 -26.38 -25.66
C MET A 42 2.39 -25.85 -25.12
N ARG A 43 1.45 -26.74 -24.79
CA ARG A 43 0.22 -26.35 -24.09
C ARG A 43 0.55 -25.86 -22.68
N ARG A 44 0.10 -24.64 -22.38
CA ARG A 44 0.25 -23.96 -21.08
C ARG A 44 -1.06 -23.26 -20.74
N TYR A 45 -1.17 -22.77 -19.51
CA TYR A 45 -2.28 -21.97 -19.04
C TYR A 45 -1.80 -20.56 -18.72
N PHE A 46 -2.67 -19.57 -18.89
CA PHE A 46 -2.45 -18.19 -18.49
C PHE A 46 -3.76 -17.64 -17.92
N PHE A 47 -3.69 -16.65 -17.05
CA PHE A 47 -4.86 -15.92 -16.59
C PHE A 47 -5.25 -14.86 -17.62
N ASN A 48 -6.47 -14.96 -18.16
CA ASN A 48 -7.02 -13.97 -19.06
C ASN A 48 -7.76 -12.91 -18.24
N ALA A 49 -7.15 -11.74 -18.06
CA ALA A 49 -7.71 -10.64 -17.26
C ALA A 49 -9.05 -10.12 -17.78
N THR A 50 -9.30 -10.15 -19.10
CA THR A 50 -10.58 -9.74 -19.69
C THR A 50 -11.70 -10.73 -19.38
N ALA A 51 -11.36 -12.02 -19.29
CA ALA A 51 -12.30 -13.09 -18.97
C ALA A 51 -12.33 -13.46 -17.48
N GLY A 52 -11.45 -12.85 -16.66
CA GLY A 52 -11.28 -13.17 -15.24
C GLY A 52 -11.01 -14.66 -14.96
N SER A 53 -10.37 -15.37 -15.88
CA SER A 53 -10.25 -16.83 -15.79
C SER A 53 -8.99 -17.39 -16.46
N CYS A 54 -8.51 -18.52 -15.93
CA CYS A 54 -7.40 -19.26 -16.50
C CYS A 54 -7.81 -19.97 -17.80
N GLN A 55 -7.06 -19.72 -18.87
CA GLN A 55 -7.30 -20.26 -20.21
C GLN A 55 -6.03 -20.92 -20.75
N GLN A 56 -6.21 -21.88 -21.67
CA GLN A 56 -5.09 -22.56 -22.31
C GLN A 56 -4.55 -21.71 -23.47
N PHE A 57 -3.23 -21.68 -23.64
CA PHE A 57 -2.57 -21.13 -24.82
C PHE A 57 -1.38 -21.98 -25.27
N ILE A 58 -0.82 -21.67 -26.44
CA ILE A 58 0.40 -22.31 -26.94
C ILE A 58 1.60 -21.43 -26.64
N TYR A 59 2.55 -21.99 -25.88
CA TYR A 59 3.87 -21.42 -25.67
C TYR A 59 4.87 -22.00 -26.67
N GLY A 60 5.59 -21.10 -27.34
CA GLY A 60 6.56 -21.36 -28.40
C GLY A 60 7.85 -22.04 -27.93
N GLY A 61 8.07 -22.14 -26.61
CA GLY A 61 9.23 -22.79 -26.01
C GLY A 61 10.39 -21.86 -25.64
N CYS A 62 10.35 -20.58 -26.05
CA CYS A 62 11.27 -19.55 -25.59
C CYS A 62 10.59 -18.18 -25.48
N ASP A 63 11.26 -17.21 -24.85
CA ASP A 63 10.70 -15.92 -24.45
C ASP A 63 9.47 -16.09 -23.53
N GLY A 64 8.44 -15.25 -23.71
CA GLY A 64 7.24 -15.27 -22.90
C GLY A 64 7.30 -14.29 -21.72
N ASN A 65 6.49 -14.58 -20.71
CA ASN A 65 6.41 -13.90 -19.43
C ASN A 65 5.88 -14.89 -18.37
N ASP A 66 5.70 -14.39 -17.15
CA ASP A 66 5.35 -15.22 -15.99
C ASP A 66 3.87 -15.61 -15.92
N ASN A 67 3.00 -15.04 -16.77
CA ASN A 67 1.63 -15.52 -16.95
C ASN A 67 1.59 -16.81 -17.78
N ARG A 68 2.26 -17.85 -17.28
CA ARG A 68 2.46 -19.11 -18.00
C ARG A 68 2.63 -20.27 -17.03
N PHE A 69 1.51 -20.92 -16.76
CA PHE A 69 1.39 -22.03 -15.85
C PHE A 69 1.39 -23.36 -16.59
N ARG A 70 1.93 -24.41 -15.95
CA ARG A 70 1.94 -25.75 -16.53
C ARG A 70 0.59 -26.42 -16.39
N ARG A 71 -0.05 -26.29 -15.23
CA ARG A 71 -1.37 -26.85 -14.94
C ARG A 71 -2.40 -25.76 -14.76
N LEU A 72 -3.67 -26.09 -15.03
CA LEU A 72 -4.79 -25.20 -14.77
C LEU A 72 -4.88 -24.86 -13.28
N SER A 73 -4.66 -25.85 -12.40
CA SER A 73 -4.64 -25.67 -10.95
C SER A 73 -3.62 -24.64 -10.52
N ASP A 74 -2.40 -24.69 -11.07
CA ASP A 74 -1.33 -23.75 -10.71
C ASP A 74 -1.76 -22.32 -11.07
N CYS A 75 -2.35 -22.14 -12.27
CA CYS A 75 -2.92 -20.85 -12.67
C CYS A 75 -4.04 -20.39 -11.73
N GLN A 76 -4.98 -21.27 -11.39
CA GLN A 76 -6.13 -20.92 -10.55
C GLN A 76 -5.73 -20.59 -9.11
N THR A 77 -4.75 -21.30 -8.56
CA THR A 77 -4.24 -21.06 -7.22
C THR A 77 -3.35 -19.81 -7.17
N THR A 78 -2.56 -19.54 -8.20
CA THR A 78 -1.73 -18.32 -8.26
C THR A 78 -2.55 -17.08 -8.61
N CYS A 79 -3.49 -17.20 -9.54
CA CYS A 79 -4.31 -16.10 -10.05
C CYS A 79 -5.74 -16.22 -9.51
N ASP A 80 -5.89 -15.95 -8.22
CA ASP A 80 -7.19 -15.85 -7.61
C ASP A 80 -7.93 -14.61 -8.16
N ALA A 81 -9.05 -14.85 -8.83
CA ALA A 81 -9.81 -13.80 -9.49
C ALA A 81 -10.45 -12.81 -8.52
N GLU A 82 -10.73 -13.21 -7.28
CA GLU A 82 -11.30 -12.33 -6.26
C GLU A 82 -10.26 -11.33 -5.75
N SER A 83 -9.05 -11.80 -5.39
CA SER A 83 -7.95 -10.91 -5.00
C SER A 83 -7.49 -9.99 -6.13
N LEU A 84 -7.60 -10.43 -7.39
CA LEU A 84 -7.22 -9.61 -8.55
C LEU A 84 -8.29 -8.64 -9.00
N ALA A 85 -9.56 -8.79 -8.60
CA ALA A 85 -10.71 -8.06 -9.13
C ALA A 85 -10.45 -6.55 -9.29
N CYS A 86 -9.81 -5.94 -8.29
CA CYS A 86 -9.53 -4.51 -8.24
C CYS A 86 -8.45 -4.03 -9.24
N HIS A 87 -7.67 -4.95 -9.80
CA HIS A 87 -6.62 -4.67 -10.78
C HIS A 87 -7.00 -5.10 -12.20
N LEU A 88 -8.14 -5.77 -12.38
CA LEU A 88 -8.61 -6.21 -13.69
C LEU A 88 -9.16 -5.02 -14.50
N PRO A 89 -9.11 -5.09 -15.84
CA PRO A 89 -9.71 -4.06 -16.68
C PRO A 89 -11.24 -4.04 -16.55
N VAL A 90 -11.87 -2.90 -16.79
CA VAL A 90 -13.33 -2.84 -16.95
C VAL A 90 -13.75 -3.56 -18.24
N VAL A 91 -14.81 -4.38 -18.18
CA VAL A 91 -15.28 -5.17 -19.32
C VAL A 91 -16.79 -5.10 -19.46
N VAL A 92 -17.26 -4.46 -20.54
CA VAL A 92 -18.69 -4.38 -20.91
C VAL A 92 -19.25 -5.77 -21.23
N GLY A 93 -18.45 -6.65 -21.83
CA GLY A 93 -18.91 -7.97 -22.27
C GLY A 93 -19.54 -7.95 -23.66
N LYS A 94 -20.00 -9.12 -24.11
CA LYS A 94 -20.47 -9.33 -25.50
C LYS A 94 -21.99 -9.23 -25.68
N CYS A 95 -22.73 -9.26 -24.58
CA CYS A 95 -24.18 -9.11 -24.58
C CYS A 95 -24.56 -7.62 -24.61
N GLN A 96 -25.81 -7.31 -24.96
CA GLN A 96 -26.31 -5.95 -25.19
C GLN A 96 -27.38 -5.50 -24.17
N ALA A 97 -27.43 -6.15 -23.00
CA ALA A 97 -28.29 -5.67 -21.93
C ALA A 97 -27.70 -4.40 -21.30
N TYR A 98 -28.55 -3.62 -20.62
CA TYR A 98 -28.14 -2.39 -19.95
C TYR A 98 -28.16 -2.60 -18.43
N PHE A 99 -27.01 -2.91 -17.83
CA PHE A 99 -26.86 -2.99 -16.39
C PHE A 99 -25.87 -1.93 -15.91
N ASN A 100 -26.35 -0.94 -15.15
CA ASN A 100 -25.46 -0.03 -14.43
C ASN A 100 -24.71 -0.82 -13.35
N ARG A 101 -23.38 -0.75 -13.38
CA ARG A 101 -22.46 -1.44 -12.46
C ARG A 101 -21.33 -0.51 -12.08
N PHE A 102 -20.53 -0.92 -11.11
CA PHE A 102 -19.34 -0.20 -10.67
C PHE A 102 -18.09 -1.03 -10.93
N TYR A 103 -16.99 -0.38 -11.26
CA TYR A 103 -15.67 -0.99 -11.36
C TYR A 103 -14.67 -0.12 -10.60
N PHE A 104 -13.62 -0.73 -10.05
CA PHE A 104 -12.52 -0.02 -9.43
C PHE A 104 -11.52 0.42 -10.50
N ASN A 105 -11.27 1.71 -10.57
CA ASN A 105 -10.24 2.29 -11.42
C ASN A 105 -8.97 2.43 -10.59
N SER A 106 -7.99 1.55 -10.82
CA SER A 106 -6.73 1.52 -10.08
C SER A 106 -5.87 2.78 -10.30
N SER A 107 -5.97 3.42 -11.45
CA SER A 107 -5.22 4.66 -11.74
C SER A 107 -5.74 5.86 -10.95
N THR A 108 -7.02 5.86 -10.58
CA THR A 108 -7.64 6.94 -9.80
C THR A 108 -8.10 6.49 -8.42
N GLU A 109 -7.70 5.30 -8.00
CA GLU A 109 -8.05 4.62 -6.74
C GLU A 109 -9.53 4.76 -6.33
N SER A 110 -10.44 4.69 -7.30
CA SER A 110 -11.85 5.02 -7.07
C SER A 110 -12.82 4.17 -7.87
N CYS A 111 -14.00 3.95 -7.29
CA CYS A 111 -15.08 3.18 -7.89
C CYS A 111 -15.93 4.04 -8.81
N LYS A 112 -15.92 3.70 -10.11
CA LYS A 112 -16.61 4.43 -11.17
C LYS A 112 -17.72 3.57 -11.78
N GLU A 113 -18.74 4.22 -12.30
CA GLU A 113 -19.86 3.56 -12.97
C GLU A 113 -19.46 3.11 -14.39
N PHE A 114 -20.06 2.00 -14.84
CA PHE A 114 -20.01 1.56 -16.23
C PHE A 114 -21.26 0.76 -16.59
N VAL A 115 -21.53 0.61 -17.89
CA VAL A 115 -22.61 -0.23 -18.40
C VAL A 115 -22.07 -1.63 -18.67
N TYR A 116 -22.58 -2.62 -17.95
CA TYR A 116 -22.32 -4.02 -18.20
C TYR A 116 -23.38 -4.62 -19.13
N GLY A 117 -22.91 -5.25 -20.21
CA GLY A 117 -23.72 -5.86 -21.26
C GLY A 117 -24.52 -7.09 -20.85
N GLY A 118 -24.29 -7.61 -19.62
CA GLY A 118 -25.07 -8.71 -19.04
C GLY A 118 -24.49 -10.12 -19.19
N CYS A 119 -23.39 -10.30 -19.95
CA CYS A 119 -22.68 -11.58 -20.00
C CYS A 119 -21.18 -11.42 -20.31
N GLY A 120 -20.39 -12.40 -19.84
CA GLY A 120 -18.93 -12.35 -19.91
C GLY A 120 -18.35 -11.46 -18.81
N GLY A 121 -17.30 -10.71 -19.11
CA GLY A 121 -16.65 -9.83 -18.15
C GLY A 121 -15.70 -10.57 -17.22
N ASN A 122 -15.32 -9.87 -16.14
CA ASN A 122 -14.38 -10.34 -15.12
C ASN A 122 -14.83 -9.84 -13.73
N GLY A 123 -13.99 -10.04 -12.72
CA GLY A 123 -14.27 -9.68 -11.32
C GLY A 123 -14.36 -8.18 -11.03
N ASN A 124 -13.89 -7.29 -11.93
CA ASN A 124 -14.01 -5.84 -11.74
C ASN A 124 -15.40 -5.33 -12.15
N ASN A 125 -16.43 -5.87 -11.50
CA ASN A 125 -17.84 -5.64 -11.82
C ASN A 125 -18.70 -5.83 -10.57
N PHE A 126 -18.94 -4.74 -9.88
CA PHE A 126 -19.68 -4.67 -8.62
C PHE A 126 -21.08 -4.11 -8.85
N ARG A 127 -22.04 -4.51 -8.03
CA ARG A 127 -23.43 -4.05 -8.16
C ARG A 127 -23.61 -2.64 -7.59
N THR A 128 -22.87 -2.31 -6.55
CA THR A 128 -22.97 -1.02 -5.85
C THR A 128 -21.59 -0.39 -5.68
N ARG A 129 -21.56 0.95 -5.51
CA ARG A 129 -20.33 1.67 -5.18
C ARG A 129 -19.73 1.12 -3.88
N THR A 130 -20.54 0.93 -2.84
CA THR A 130 -20.10 0.45 -1.53
C THR A 130 -19.44 -0.92 -1.61
N GLU A 131 -19.99 -1.86 -2.38
CA GLU A 131 -19.40 -3.17 -2.60
C GLU A 131 -18.01 -3.05 -3.26
N CYS A 132 -17.90 -2.24 -4.31
CA CYS A 132 -16.61 -1.97 -4.97
C CYS A 132 -15.60 -1.37 -3.98
N GLU A 133 -16.00 -0.38 -3.19
CA GLU A 133 -15.11 0.32 -2.28
C GLU A 133 -14.64 -0.59 -1.14
N MET A 134 -15.53 -1.38 -0.54
CA MET A 134 -15.17 -2.32 0.54
C MET A 134 -14.21 -3.41 0.05
N THR A 135 -14.35 -3.85 -1.19
CA THR A 135 -13.47 -4.85 -1.81
C THR A 135 -12.13 -4.27 -2.23
N CYS A 136 -12.10 -3.04 -2.78
CA CYS A 136 -10.93 -2.54 -3.48
C CYS A 136 -10.16 -1.42 -2.80
N LYS A 137 -10.77 -0.63 -1.91
CA LYS A 137 -10.02 0.39 -1.20
C LYS A 137 -9.05 -0.24 -0.18
N PRO A 138 -7.91 0.43 0.09
CA PRO A 138 -7.02 0.05 1.18
C PRO A 138 -7.78 -0.07 2.50
N VAL A 139 -7.41 -1.06 3.31
CA VAL A 139 -8.08 -1.37 4.59
C VAL A 139 -8.23 -0.12 5.47
N CYS A 140 -7.17 0.68 5.56
CA CYS A 140 -7.11 1.86 6.41
C CYS A 140 -7.90 3.06 5.89
N GLN A 141 -8.47 2.99 4.68
CA GLN A 141 -9.37 4.00 4.15
C GLN A 141 -10.85 3.57 4.26
N LEU A 142 -11.11 2.35 4.71
CA LEU A 142 -12.47 1.86 4.91
C LEU A 142 -13.05 2.41 6.22
N PRO A 143 -14.37 2.66 6.29
CA PRO A 143 -15.00 3.11 7.53
C PRO A 143 -14.98 2.01 8.60
N VAL A 144 -14.97 2.40 9.88
CA VAL A 144 -15.20 1.47 10.99
C VAL A 144 -16.68 1.11 11.04
N ILE A 145 -17.02 -0.18 10.83
CA ILE A 145 -18.41 -0.65 10.79
C ILE A 145 -18.64 -1.72 11.85
N ALA A 146 -19.53 -1.44 12.80
CA ALA A 146 -19.95 -2.37 13.85
C ALA A 146 -20.64 -3.62 13.26
N GLY A 147 -21.48 -3.44 12.23
CA GLY A 147 -22.33 -4.49 11.68
C GLY A 147 -23.73 -4.47 12.30
N ASP A 148 -24.60 -5.38 11.83
CA ASP A 148 -26.04 -5.36 12.14
C ASP A 148 -26.51 -6.64 12.87
N CYS A 149 -25.59 -7.24 13.64
CA CYS A 149 -25.86 -8.43 14.46
C CYS A 149 -25.90 -8.04 15.95
N ASN A 150 -25.95 -9.04 16.85
CA ASN A 150 -26.19 -8.81 18.28
C ASN A 150 -25.07 -9.36 19.20
N GLN A 151 -23.85 -9.56 18.68
CA GLN A 151 -22.71 -9.97 19.50
C GLN A 151 -21.93 -8.75 20.00
N GLU A 152 -21.20 -8.91 21.09
CA GLU A 152 -20.31 -7.87 21.59
C GLU A 152 -18.87 -8.33 21.45
N ILE A 153 -18.27 -8.11 20.27
CA ILE A 153 -16.89 -8.51 20.00
C ILE A 153 -15.99 -7.28 20.00
N PRO A 154 -15.13 -7.10 21.02
CA PRO A 154 -14.13 -6.05 21.07
C PRO A 154 -13.18 -6.10 19.86
N ARG A 155 -13.08 -4.97 19.14
CA ARG A 155 -12.19 -4.81 17.98
C ARG A 155 -11.59 -3.41 17.93
N TYR A 156 -10.58 -3.25 17.10
CA TYR A 156 -9.98 -1.96 16.76
C TYR A 156 -10.17 -1.67 15.28
N GLY A 157 -10.38 -0.41 14.91
CA GLY A 157 -10.44 0.05 13.53
C GLY A 157 -9.68 1.35 13.38
N TRP A 158 -9.04 1.55 12.24
CA TRP A 158 -8.38 2.81 11.92
C TRP A 158 -9.43 3.86 11.59
N ASN A 159 -9.47 4.94 12.37
CA ASN A 159 -10.28 6.11 12.09
C ASN A 159 -9.41 7.14 11.35
N THR A 160 -9.79 7.45 10.11
CA THR A 160 -9.07 8.40 9.25
C THR A 160 -9.23 9.85 9.71
N GLU A 161 -10.30 10.19 10.42
CA GLU A 161 -10.55 11.54 10.94
C GLU A 161 -9.64 11.84 12.13
N SER A 162 -9.47 10.88 13.04
CA SER A 162 -8.57 11.04 14.19
C SER A 162 -7.13 10.61 13.90
N GLY A 163 -6.89 9.90 12.79
CA GLY A 163 -5.58 9.33 12.45
C GLY A 163 -5.10 8.35 13.52
N ASN A 164 -6.01 7.53 14.05
CA ASN A 164 -5.72 6.62 15.16
C ASN A 164 -6.52 5.31 15.09
N CYS A 165 -6.01 4.28 15.77
CA CYS A 165 -6.73 3.03 15.98
C CYS A 165 -7.69 3.15 17.16
N GLU A 166 -8.98 3.10 16.87
CA GLU A 166 -10.05 3.27 17.84
C GLU A 166 -10.74 1.94 18.16
N TYR A 167 -11.12 1.80 19.42
CA TYR A 167 -11.90 0.67 19.89
C TYR A 167 -13.34 0.76 19.39
N PHE A 168 -13.92 -0.36 18.97
CA PHE A 168 -15.36 -0.47 18.71
C PHE A 168 -15.88 -1.88 19.00
N ILE A 169 -17.21 -1.98 19.14
CA ILE A 169 -17.90 -3.27 19.27
C ILE A 169 -18.31 -3.75 17.88
N TYR A 170 -17.69 -4.84 17.42
CA TYR A 170 -18.15 -5.55 16.24
C TYR A 170 -19.28 -6.51 16.63
N THR A 171 -20.37 -6.46 15.87
CA THR A 171 -21.61 -7.14 16.21
C THR A 171 -21.65 -8.61 15.82
N GLY A 172 -20.59 -9.14 15.20
CA GLY A 172 -20.48 -10.55 14.82
C GLY A 172 -20.77 -10.87 13.35
N CYS A 173 -21.36 -9.96 12.58
CA CYS A 173 -21.58 -10.14 11.14
C CYS A 173 -21.47 -8.81 10.37
N GLY A 174 -21.29 -8.93 9.05
CA GLY A 174 -21.14 -7.77 8.17
C GLY A 174 -19.83 -7.02 8.41
N GLY A 175 -19.91 -5.68 8.31
CA GLY A 175 -18.74 -4.81 8.39
C GLY A 175 -17.75 -5.04 7.25
N ASN A 176 -16.49 -4.66 7.49
CA ASN A 176 -15.43 -4.75 6.48
C ASN A 176 -14.09 -5.17 7.11
N ARG A 177 -13.00 -5.03 6.33
CA ARG A 177 -11.63 -5.43 6.70
C ARG A 177 -10.95 -4.48 7.69
N ASN A 178 -11.46 -3.27 7.90
CA ASN A 178 -10.95 -2.35 8.91
C ASN A 178 -11.44 -2.76 10.31
N LYS A 179 -10.98 -3.94 10.74
CA LYS A 179 -11.40 -4.61 11.96
C LYS A 179 -10.28 -5.54 12.43
N PHE A 180 -9.57 -5.10 13.45
CA PHE A 180 -8.38 -5.76 13.99
C PHE A 180 -8.64 -6.31 15.39
N GLN A 181 -7.92 -7.36 15.76
CA GLN A 181 -8.07 -8.01 17.06
C GLN A 181 -7.43 -7.20 18.19
N SER A 182 -6.35 -6.49 17.91
CA SER A 182 -5.65 -5.65 18.87
C SER A 182 -5.32 -4.28 18.29
N GLN A 183 -5.09 -3.31 19.17
CA GLN A 183 -4.62 -1.98 18.79
C GLN A 183 -3.27 -2.06 18.06
N LYS A 184 -2.40 -2.99 18.49
CA LYS A 184 -1.10 -3.23 17.86
C LYS A 184 -1.24 -3.68 16.41
N ASP A 185 -2.11 -4.65 16.12
CA ASP A 185 -2.32 -5.13 14.74
C ASP A 185 -2.86 -4.02 13.84
N CYS A 186 -3.78 -3.20 14.39
CA CYS A 186 -4.30 -2.03 13.69
C CYS A 186 -3.19 -1.00 13.39
N LEU A 187 -2.33 -0.69 14.37
CA LEU A 187 -1.24 0.28 14.21
C LEU A 187 -0.12 -0.24 13.30
N GLU A 188 0.10 -1.55 13.25
CA GLU A 188 1.04 -2.15 12.30
C GLU A 188 0.50 -2.12 10.87
N MET A 189 -0.81 -2.27 10.69
CA MET A 189 -1.44 -2.21 9.37
C MET A 189 -1.66 -0.77 8.87
N CYS A 190 -2.04 0.15 9.76
CA CYS A 190 -2.56 1.46 9.40
C CYS A 190 -1.87 2.65 10.07
N GLY A 191 -1.14 2.40 11.16
CA GLY A 191 -0.45 3.44 11.91
C GLY A 191 0.82 3.92 11.23
N PRO A 192 1.41 5.02 11.74
CA PRO A 192 2.73 5.44 11.29
C PRO A 192 3.77 4.37 11.67
N PRO A 193 4.95 4.34 11.03
CA PRO A 193 5.98 3.35 11.34
C PRO A 193 6.29 3.29 12.84
N ARG A 194 6.63 2.11 13.38
CA ARG A 194 6.88 1.91 14.82
C ARG A 194 7.89 2.91 15.42
N VAL A 195 8.88 3.33 14.63
CA VAL A 195 9.82 4.39 14.99
C VAL A 195 9.09 5.65 15.47
N CYS A 196 8.10 6.09 14.71
CA CYS A 196 7.29 7.26 14.97
C CYS A 196 6.29 7.04 16.11
N GLN A 197 6.17 5.82 16.64
CA GLN A 197 5.24 5.54 17.73
C GLN A 197 5.85 5.69 19.13
N GLN A 198 7.15 5.92 19.20
CA GLN A 198 7.88 6.04 20.46
C GLN A 198 7.81 7.50 20.96
N ASP A 199 7.71 7.71 22.27
CA ASP A 199 7.96 9.04 22.85
C ASP A 199 9.45 9.42 22.66
N PRO A 200 9.82 10.70 22.51
CA PRO A 200 11.21 11.08 22.29
C PRO A 200 12.07 10.79 23.52
N SER A 201 13.22 10.14 23.32
CA SER A 201 14.22 9.95 24.39
C SER A 201 15.15 11.16 24.47
N ILE A 202 15.06 11.93 25.57
CA ILE A 202 15.99 13.03 25.85
C ILE A 202 17.41 12.48 26.11
N GLY A 203 17.52 11.36 26.83
CA GLY A 203 18.80 10.79 27.29
C GLY A 203 19.33 11.46 28.57
N THR A 204 20.52 11.06 29.00
CA THR A 204 21.11 11.43 30.31
C THR A 204 22.41 12.26 30.22
N CYS A 205 22.83 12.65 29.02
CA CYS A 205 24.04 13.44 28.80
C CYS A 205 23.80 14.96 28.95
N ASP A 206 24.83 15.77 28.73
CA ASP A 206 24.79 17.22 28.97
C ASP A 206 24.94 18.07 27.68
N GLU A 207 24.66 17.51 26.50
CA GLU A 207 24.62 18.27 25.25
C GLU A 207 23.23 18.88 25.00
N HIS A 208 23.18 19.96 24.22
CA HIS A 208 21.92 20.59 23.79
C HIS A 208 21.80 20.52 22.27
N LEU A 209 21.45 19.33 21.78
CA LEU A 209 21.32 19.08 20.35
C LEU A 209 19.84 19.19 19.94
N PRO A 210 19.44 20.19 19.12
CA PRO A 210 18.09 20.25 18.57
C PRO A 210 17.87 19.07 17.63
N ARG A 211 16.80 18.31 17.87
CA ARG A 211 16.38 17.15 17.10
C ARG A 211 14.87 17.20 16.88
N PHE A 212 14.37 16.36 15.99
CA PHE A 212 12.95 16.27 15.69
C PHE A 212 12.42 14.89 16.06
N PHE A 213 11.18 14.82 16.51
CA PHE A 213 10.46 13.56 16.75
C PHE A 213 9.04 13.70 16.23
N TYR A 214 8.41 12.59 15.86
CA TYR A 214 7.00 12.59 15.52
C TYR A 214 6.16 12.50 16.79
N ASN A 215 5.36 13.53 17.02
CA ASN A 215 4.43 13.60 18.13
C ASN A 215 3.09 12.98 17.72
N GLN A 216 2.73 11.87 18.34
CA GLN A 216 1.47 11.17 18.03
C GLN A 216 0.21 11.95 18.42
N THR A 217 0.30 12.86 19.39
CA THR A 217 -0.84 13.64 19.88
C THR A 217 -1.17 14.76 18.91
N THR A 218 -0.16 15.50 18.45
CA THR A 218 -0.33 16.61 17.50
C THR A 218 -0.30 16.15 16.04
N LYS A 219 0.11 14.90 15.79
CA LYS A 219 0.30 14.31 14.46
C LYS A 219 1.28 15.11 13.60
N ALA A 220 2.31 15.67 14.23
CA ALA A 220 3.30 16.51 13.58
C ALA A 220 4.72 16.15 14.05
N CYS A 221 5.71 16.49 13.23
CA CYS A 221 7.11 16.42 13.63
C CYS A 221 7.49 17.71 14.39
N GLU A 222 7.93 17.54 15.63
CA GLU A 222 8.22 18.64 16.56
C GLU A 222 9.69 18.60 16.98
N GLU A 223 10.26 19.78 17.25
CA GLU A 223 11.62 19.88 17.77
C GLU A 223 11.64 19.52 19.27
N PHE A 224 12.67 18.78 19.70
CA PHE A 224 12.96 18.53 21.11
C PHE A 224 14.47 18.63 21.38
N GLN A 225 14.82 18.86 22.65
CA GLN A 225 16.20 18.96 23.11
C GLN A 225 16.73 17.55 23.42
N TYR A 226 17.69 17.09 22.63
CA TYR A 226 18.36 15.81 22.81
C TYR A 226 19.70 15.98 23.52
N SER A 227 19.91 15.20 24.57
CA SER A 227 21.08 15.28 25.46
C SER A 227 22.40 14.81 24.85
N GLY A 228 22.35 14.16 23.68
CA GLY A 228 23.54 13.62 22.99
C GLY A 228 23.81 12.14 23.16
N CYS A 229 23.11 11.44 24.07
CA CYS A 229 23.23 9.97 24.21
C CYS A 229 21.88 9.26 24.43
N GLU A 230 21.89 7.92 24.32
CA GLU A 230 20.70 7.06 24.51
C GLU A 230 19.50 7.47 23.63
N PRO A 231 19.70 7.68 22.32
CA PRO A 231 18.58 7.98 21.44
C PRO A 231 17.73 6.72 21.29
N ASN A 232 16.42 6.89 21.25
CA ASN A 232 15.55 5.92 20.60
C ASN A 232 15.37 6.31 19.12
N ASP A 233 14.57 5.55 18.39
CA ASP A 233 14.49 5.72 16.94
C ASP A 233 13.70 6.98 16.54
N ASN A 234 12.80 7.49 17.40
CA ASN A 234 12.06 8.73 17.16
C ASN A 234 12.92 9.97 17.43
N ASN A 235 14.11 10.02 16.83
CA ASN A 235 15.11 11.05 17.01
C ASN A 235 15.76 11.36 15.66
N PHE A 236 15.23 12.36 14.98
CA PHE A 236 15.63 12.77 13.64
C PHE A 236 16.50 14.02 13.67
N ARG A 237 17.48 14.09 12.78
CA ARG A 237 18.41 15.24 12.70
C ARG A 237 17.77 16.48 12.07
N SER A 238 16.71 16.29 11.28
CA SER A 238 15.99 17.36 10.60
C SER A 238 14.50 17.09 10.61
N LEU A 239 13.72 18.17 10.49
CA LEU A 239 12.27 18.10 10.34
C LEU A 239 11.91 17.19 9.16
N TYR A 240 12.56 17.39 8.01
CA TYR A 240 12.37 16.57 6.82
C TYR A 240 12.60 15.07 7.07
N GLY A 241 13.68 14.69 7.76
CA GLY A 241 13.94 13.28 8.05
C GLY A 241 12.84 12.64 8.89
N CYS A 242 12.25 13.41 9.80
CA CYS A 242 11.08 13.00 10.57
C CYS A 242 9.83 12.90 9.68
N GLU A 243 9.50 13.95 8.92
CA GLU A 243 8.29 14.00 8.09
C GLU A 243 8.32 12.91 7.02
N ALA A 244 9.44 12.73 6.32
CA ALA A 244 9.62 11.69 5.33
C ALA A 244 9.49 10.28 5.92
N LYS A 245 9.84 10.09 7.20
CA LYS A 245 9.70 8.79 7.87
C LYS A 245 8.31 8.57 8.47
N CYS A 246 7.68 9.61 8.99
CA CYS A 246 6.54 9.50 9.92
C CYS A 246 5.24 10.13 9.41
N LEU A 247 5.32 11.06 8.46
CA LEU A 247 4.19 11.74 7.84
C LEU A 247 3.95 11.31 6.40
N ALA A 248 4.67 10.30 5.90
CA ALA A 248 4.57 9.77 4.54
C ALA A 248 3.21 9.10 4.27
N THR A 249 2.18 9.91 4.32
CA THR A 249 1.15 9.99 3.30
C THR A 249 1.83 10.32 1.98
N HIS A 250 1.31 9.77 0.88
CA HIS A 250 1.72 10.09 -0.50
C HIS A 250 1.49 11.57 -0.83
N SER A 251 2.18 12.47 -0.15
CA SER A 251 2.17 13.89 -0.43
C SER A 251 3.36 14.14 -1.34
N ILE A 252 3.03 14.52 -2.57
CA ILE A 252 3.96 14.94 -3.62
C ILE A 252 5.03 15.89 -3.05
N CYS A 253 4.63 16.78 -2.15
CA CYS A 253 5.46 17.79 -1.51
C CYS A 253 6.57 17.25 -0.60
N HIS A 254 6.54 15.97 -0.23
CA HIS A 254 7.57 15.33 0.59
C HIS A 254 8.55 14.47 -0.21
N LEU A 255 8.40 14.39 -1.53
CA LEU A 255 9.35 13.67 -2.40
C LEU A 255 10.61 14.51 -2.66
N GLU A 256 11.77 13.88 -2.82
CA GLU A 256 12.97 14.58 -3.30
C GLU A 256 12.81 14.92 -4.79
N PRO A 257 13.30 16.06 -5.29
CA PRO A 257 13.23 16.37 -6.70
C PRO A 257 14.10 15.38 -7.50
N GLU A 258 13.53 14.77 -8.54
CA GLU A 258 14.25 13.87 -9.43
C GLU A 258 14.50 14.51 -10.80
N GLU A 259 15.77 14.62 -11.18
CA GLU A 259 16.17 15.13 -12.50
C GLU A 259 15.77 14.17 -13.63
N GLY A 260 15.68 12.87 -13.35
CA GLY A 260 15.44 11.82 -14.34
C GLY A 260 16.65 11.55 -15.22
N ARG A 261 16.57 10.55 -16.11
CA ARG A 261 17.72 10.11 -16.93
C ARG A 261 18.01 10.94 -18.18
N CYS A 262 17.14 11.87 -18.55
CA CYS A 262 17.30 12.66 -19.77
C CYS A 262 18.22 13.87 -19.54
N ASP A 263 18.96 14.31 -20.56
CA ASP A 263 19.98 15.37 -20.43
C ASP A 263 19.43 16.80 -20.64
N GLY A 264 18.12 16.98 -20.63
CA GLY A 264 17.50 18.30 -20.72
C GLY A 264 17.85 19.17 -19.51
N LYS A 265 17.85 20.49 -19.69
CA LYS A 265 18.00 21.46 -18.59
C LYS A 265 16.76 22.32 -18.49
N ILE A 266 15.66 21.69 -18.10
CA ILE A 266 14.36 22.35 -17.98
C ILE A 266 14.25 22.86 -16.55
N GLN A 267 14.25 24.18 -16.37
CA GLN A 267 14.02 24.76 -15.04
C GLN A 267 12.60 24.43 -14.57
N ARG A 268 12.51 23.86 -13.38
CA ARG A 268 11.27 23.47 -12.69
C ARG A 268 11.35 23.89 -11.23
N PHE A 269 10.25 23.78 -10.52
CA PHE A 269 10.15 24.06 -9.09
C PHE A 269 9.81 22.78 -8.33
N TYR A 270 10.29 22.66 -7.11
CA TYR A 270 9.92 21.59 -6.19
C TYR A 270 9.77 22.20 -4.80
N TYR A 271 8.89 21.62 -3.99
CA TYR A 271 8.75 22.03 -2.61
C TYR A 271 9.84 21.38 -1.77
N ASP A 272 10.66 22.19 -1.09
CA ASP A 272 11.62 21.74 -0.10
C ASP A 272 11.03 21.89 1.31
N PRO A 273 10.63 20.79 1.97
CA PRO A 273 10.07 20.83 3.32
C PRO A 273 11.07 21.31 4.38
N ASN A 274 12.39 21.22 4.14
CA ASN A 274 13.39 21.74 5.09
C ASN A 274 13.32 23.27 5.18
N THR A 275 13.26 23.93 4.02
CA THR A 275 13.20 25.39 3.94
C THR A 275 11.76 25.92 3.97
N LYS A 276 10.76 25.03 3.83
CA LYS A 276 9.33 25.34 3.66
C LYS A 276 9.08 26.28 2.48
N LYS A 277 9.84 26.09 1.41
CA LYS A 277 9.82 26.95 0.22
C LYS A 277 9.84 26.12 -1.04
N CYS A 278 9.24 26.66 -2.08
CA CYS A 278 9.43 26.16 -3.43
C CYS A 278 10.75 26.67 -3.99
N LEU A 279 11.64 25.75 -4.32
CA LEU A 279 12.97 26.01 -4.87
C LEU A 279 13.03 25.55 -6.32
N ASN A 280 13.93 26.13 -7.11
CA ASN A 280 14.12 25.71 -8.49
C ASN A 280 15.15 24.57 -8.60
N PHE A 281 14.95 23.66 -9.56
CA PHE A 281 15.92 22.64 -9.94
C PHE A 281 15.89 22.43 -11.47
N PHE A 282 16.84 21.65 -12.01
CA PHE A 282 16.89 21.31 -13.44
C PHE A 282 16.37 19.90 -13.68
N TYR A 283 15.24 19.80 -14.36
CA TYR A 283 14.65 18.54 -14.78
C TYR A 283 15.15 18.14 -16.18
N GLY A 284 15.53 16.87 -16.32
CA GLY A 284 16.04 16.24 -17.53
C GLY A 284 15.06 16.15 -18.69
N GLY A 285 13.76 16.25 -18.41
CA GLY A 285 12.70 16.20 -19.43
C GLY A 285 12.07 14.83 -19.65
N CYS A 286 12.46 13.81 -18.87
CA CYS A 286 11.77 12.53 -18.80
C CYS A 286 11.93 11.89 -17.42
N GLU A 287 11.04 10.95 -17.07
CA GLU A 287 11.00 10.29 -15.76
C GLU A 287 10.80 11.30 -14.61
N GLY A 288 11.38 11.03 -13.45
CA GLY A 288 11.21 11.83 -12.25
C GLY A 288 9.93 11.51 -11.49
N ASN A 289 9.62 12.35 -10.53
CA ASN A 289 8.44 12.22 -9.68
C ASN A 289 7.60 13.51 -9.68
N GLU A 290 6.50 13.49 -8.93
CA GLU A 290 5.47 14.52 -8.97
C GLU A 290 5.89 15.83 -8.28
N ASN A 291 6.98 15.87 -7.47
CA ASN A 291 7.49 17.10 -6.87
C ASN A 291 8.29 17.92 -7.90
N ASN A 292 7.61 18.26 -9.00
CA ASN A 292 8.17 18.81 -10.20
C ASN A 292 7.12 19.70 -10.88
N PHE A 293 7.06 20.94 -10.41
CA PHE A 293 6.13 21.95 -10.84
C PHE A 293 6.73 22.81 -11.94
N LYS A 294 5.90 23.21 -12.91
CA LYS A 294 6.33 24.08 -14.00
C LYS A 294 6.49 25.53 -13.52
N GLU A 295 5.56 25.99 -12.69
CA GLU A 295 5.53 27.36 -12.18
C GLU A 295 5.70 27.37 -10.65
N LEU A 296 6.30 28.44 -10.13
CA LEU A 296 6.49 28.62 -8.70
C LEU A 296 5.14 28.65 -7.96
N GLN A 297 4.15 29.32 -8.54
CA GLN A 297 2.82 29.44 -7.95
C GLN A 297 2.13 28.08 -7.80
N ASP A 298 2.23 27.20 -8.81
CA ASP A 298 1.66 25.84 -8.73
C ASP A 298 2.26 25.07 -7.55
N CYS A 299 3.58 25.19 -7.36
CA CYS A 299 4.27 24.56 -6.22
C CYS A 299 3.80 25.13 -4.89
N GLU A 300 3.68 26.46 -4.78
CA GLU A 300 3.24 27.12 -3.55
C GLU A 300 1.77 26.80 -3.24
N ASP A 301 0.90 26.81 -4.24
CA ASP A 301 -0.52 26.51 -4.10
C ASP A 301 -0.72 25.07 -3.63
N GLU A 302 -0.01 24.12 -4.23
CA GLU A 302 -0.10 22.70 -3.90
C GLU A 302 0.54 22.38 -2.53
N CYS A 303 1.71 22.96 -2.24
CA CYS A 303 2.56 22.52 -1.12
C CYS A 303 2.74 23.52 0.02
N ALA A 304 2.66 24.83 -0.23
CA ALA A 304 2.88 25.86 0.79
C ALA A 304 1.58 26.38 1.45
N SER A 305 0.41 26.07 0.87
CA SER A 305 -0.89 26.69 1.23
C SER A 305 -1.56 26.22 2.52
N LYS A 306 -1.05 25.23 3.27
CA LYS A 306 -1.78 24.67 4.44
C LYS A 306 -1.70 25.48 5.74
N ASN A 307 -1.34 26.77 5.69
CA ASN A 307 -1.36 27.69 6.84
C ASN A 307 -2.05 29.03 6.52
N LYS A 308 -3.30 29.00 6.04
CA LYS A 308 -4.19 30.18 6.13
C LYS A 308 -5.23 29.95 7.22
N PRO A 309 -5.34 30.81 8.26
CA PRO A 309 -6.52 30.82 9.09
C PRO A 309 -7.73 31.09 8.20
N VAL A 310 -8.77 30.25 8.35
CA VAL A 310 -10.09 30.51 7.78
C VAL A 310 -10.57 31.84 8.37
N GLY A 311 -10.62 32.87 7.54
CA GLY A 311 -11.17 34.19 7.88
C GLY A 311 -12.69 34.22 7.73
#